data_AF-A0ABD1L1T7-F1
#
_entry.id   AF-A0ABD1L1T7-F1
#
_cell.length_a   1.000
_cell.length_b   1.000
_cell.length_c   1.000
_cell.angle_alpha   90.00
_cell.angle_beta   90.00
_cell.angle_gamma   90.00
#
_symmetry.space_group_name_H-M   'P 1'
#
loop_
_entity.id
_entity.type
_entity.pdbx_description
1 polymer ?
#
loop_
_entity_poly.entity_id
_entity_poly.type
_entity_poly.pdbx_seq_one_letter_code
_entity_poly.pdbx_strand_id
1 'polypeptide(L)'
;MRRNHLCMLTQFLEHLVSEGSQDVHVSAAVKAFMTADLSHALIELLEKIVLQNSAFSGNFNLQNLLVLTAIKADPSRVMDYINRLDNFDGPAVGEVAVEAQLYEEYFAIFKKFNLNVQAVNILLDNLWTIDRAVEFAFQVEEDAVWSQVAKAQLR
;
A
#
# COMPACT_ATOMS: atom_id res chain seq x y z
N MET A 1 5.57 9.25 30.35
CA MET A 1 5.25 7.96 29.69
C MET A 1 5.73 7.84 28.24
N ARG A 2 5.71 8.88 27.38
CA ARG A 2 6.17 8.79 25.96
C ARG A 2 7.63 8.37 25.75
N ARG A 3 8.55 8.69 26.68
CA ARG A 3 9.99 8.35 26.57
C ARG A 3 10.31 6.85 26.64
N ASN A 4 9.50 6.06 27.34
CA ASN A 4 9.74 4.62 27.49
C ASN A 4 9.32 3.83 26.24
N HIS A 5 8.27 4.27 25.54
CA HIS A 5 7.82 3.61 24.30
C HIS A 5 8.81 3.77 23.15
N LEU A 6 9.37 4.97 22.98
CA LEU A 6 10.41 5.23 21.97
C LEU A 6 11.68 4.40 22.22
N CYS A 7 12.06 4.21 23.49
CA CYS A 7 13.23 3.41 23.84
C CYS A 7 13.02 1.91 23.56
N MET A 8 11.83 1.37 23.88
CA MET A 8 11.47 -0.01 23.54
C MET A 8 11.42 -0.24 22.02
N LEU A 9 10.93 0.73 21.26
CA LEU A 9 10.89 0.66 19.78
C LEU A 9 12.31 0.61 19.18
N THR A 10 13.23 1.44 19.67
CA THR A 10 14.63 1.42 19.20
C THR A 10 15.33 0.12 19.59
N GLN A 11 15.13 -0.36 20.81
CA GLN A 11 15.73 -1.61 21.27
C GLN A 11 15.18 -2.83 20.52
N PHE A 12 13.89 -2.80 20.15
CA PHE A 12 13.27 -3.79 19.30
C PHE A 12 13.81 -3.77 17.86
N LEU A 13 14.05 -2.58 17.30
CA LEU A 13 14.70 -2.42 15.99
C LEU A 13 16.12 -2.99 15.98
N GLU A 14 16.91 -2.69 17.00
CA GLU A 14 18.27 -3.22 17.14
C GLU A 14 18.27 -4.75 17.24
N HIS A 15 17.28 -5.31 17.93
CA HIS A 15 17.11 -6.76 18.06
C HIS A 15 16.71 -7.44 16.73
N LEU A 16 15.72 -6.90 16.01
CA LEU A 16 15.30 -7.41 14.69
C LEU A 16 16.42 -7.34 13.64
N VAL A 17 17.24 -6.29 13.70
CA VAL A 17 18.40 -6.11 12.82
C VAL A 17 19.53 -7.07 13.19
N SER A 18 19.74 -7.33 14.49
CA SER A 18 20.80 -8.23 14.98
C SER A 18 20.51 -9.70 14.77
N GLU A 19 19.25 -10.14 14.83
CA GLU A 19 18.90 -11.56 14.70
C GLU A 19 18.74 -12.04 13.25
N GLY A 20 18.82 -11.13 12.27
CA GLY A 20 18.73 -11.51 10.87
C GLY A 20 17.40 -12.19 10.55
N SER A 21 16.32 -11.40 10.46
CA SER A 21 15.13 -11.75 9.67
C SER A 21 14.52 -13.13 9.97
N GLN A 22 14.32 -13.50 11.24
CA GLN A 22 13.36 -14.55 11.54
C GLN A 22 11.95 -13.92 11.62
N ASP A 23 11.17 -14.12 10.55
CA ASP A 23 9.79 -13.59 10.33
C ASP A 23 8.86 -13.71 11.56
N VAL A 24 9.14 -14.65 12.45
CA VAL A 24 8.37 -14.93 13.67
C VAL A 24 8.40 -13.75 14.66
N HIS A 25 9.57 -13.12 14.87
CA HIS A 25 9.70 -12.03 15.84
C HIS A 25 9.04 -10.74 15.36
N VAL A 26 9.12 -10.47 14.06
CA VAL A 26 8.42 -9.32 13.46
C VAL A 26 6.91 -9.50 13.55
N SER A 27 6.41 -10.67 13.19
CA SER A 27 4.97 -10.99 13.22
C SER A 27 4.37 -10.89 14.63
N ALA A 28 5.11 -11.34 15.66
CA ALA A 28 4.66 -11.26 17.05
C ALA A 28 4.54 -9.81 17.54
N ALA A 29 5.52 -8.97 17.20
CA ALA A 29 5.49 -7.56 17.59
C ALA A 29 4.38 -6.79 16.88
N VAL A 30 4.20 -7.02 15.59
CA VAL A 30 3.11 -6.43 14.80
C VAL A 30 1.75 -6.76 15.43
N LYS A 31 1.52 -8.02 15.80
CA LYS A 31 0.31 -8.43 16.53
C LYS A 31 0.16 -7.71 17.87
N ALA A 32 1.25 -7.49 18.61
CA ALA A 32 1.23 -6.76 19.87
C ALA A 32 0.82 -5.29 19.66
N PHE A 33 1.36 -4.61 18.64
CA PHE A 33 0.98 -3.23 18.30
C PHE A 33 -0.48 -3.13 17.85
N MET A 34 -0.96 -4.07 17.02
CA MET A 34 -2.37 -4.10 16.59
C MET A 34 -3.32 -4.34 17.75
N THR A 35 -2.98 -5.23 18.69
CA THR A 35 -3.80 -5.53 19.88
C THR A 35 -3.82 -4.36 20.87
N ALA A 36 -2.76 -3.56 20.90
CA ALA A 36 -2.65 -2.40 21.77
C ALA A 36 -3.23 -1.11 21.16
N ASP A 37 -3.85 -1.18 19.97
CA ASP A 37 -4.38 -0.02 19.22
C ASP A 37 -3.31 1.06 18.93
N LEU A 38 -2.06 0.63 18.74
CA LEU A 38 -0.90 1.50 18.52
C LEU A 38 -0.50 1.60 17.04
N SER A 39 -1.49 1.70 16.14
CA SER A 39 -1.29 1.68 14.69
C SER A 39 -0.36 2.79 14.17
N HIS A 40 -0.40 3.98 14.75
CA HIS A 40 0.49 5.09 14.39
C HIS A 40 1.96 4.79 14.73
N ALA A 41 2.22 4.22 15.91
CA ALA A 41 3.57 3.84 16.30
C ALA A 41 4.10 2.68 15.45
N LEU A 42 3.21 1.77 15.03
CA LEU A 42 3.56 0.70 14.09
C LEU A 42 3.96 1.25 12.72
N ILE A 43 3.23 2.25 12.19
CA ILE A 43 3.58 2.91 10.93
C ILE A 43 4.98 3.54 11.03
N GLU A 44 5.25 4.34 12.07
CA GLU A 44 6.57 4.98 12.24
C GLU A 44 7.72 3.96 12.33
N LEU A 45 7.48 2.83 12.98
CA LEU A 45 8.43 1.74 13.08
C LEU A 45 8.70 1.11 11.71
N LEU A 46 7.64 0.78 10.97
CA LEU A 46 7.72 0.16 9.66
C LEU A 46 8.35 1.11 8.63
N GLU A 47 8.08 2.41 8.68
CA GLU A 47 8.74 3.40 7.83
C GLU A 47 10.26 3.37 8.02
N LYS A 48 10.75 3.31 9.25
CA LYS A 48 12.20 3.24 9.52
C LYS A 48 12.82 1.95 9.00
N ILE A 49 12.13 0.81 9.17
CA ILE A 49 12.64 -0.48 8.70
C ILE A 49 12.60 -0.56 7.18
N VAL A 50 11.46 -0.28 6.57
CA VAL A 50 11.21 -0.51 5.14
C VAL A 50 11.79 0.61 4.29
N LEU A 51 11.66 1.87 4.71
CA LEU A 51 12.02 3.00 3.85
C LEU A 51 13.45 3.51 4.08
N GLN A 52 14.04 3.26 5.26
CA GLN A 52 15.37 3.77 5.61
C GLN A 52 16.45 2.69 5.67
N ASN A 53 16.09 1.42 5.92
CA ASN A 53 17.05 0.33 6.00
C ASN A 53 17.05 -0.51 4.71
N SER A 54 18.15 -0.46 3.97
CA SER A 54 18.31 -1.19 2.70
C SER A 54 18.23 -2.71 2.83
N ALA A 55 18.47 -3.28 4.02
CA ALA A 55 18.37 -4.71 4.24
C ALA A 55 16.91 -5.22 4.20
N PHE A 56 15.95 -4.34 4.50
CA PHE A 56 14.53 -4.68 4.60
C PHE A 56 13.66 -3.96 3.58
N SER A 57 14.23 -3.02 2.82
CA SER A 57 13.48 -2.26 1.81
C SER A 57 12.87 -3.16 0.74
N GLY A 58 13.47 -4.30 0.43
CA GLY A 58 12.92 -5.28 -0.51
C GLY A 58 12.03 -6.35 0.13
N ASN A 59 11.70 -6.29 1.42
CA ASN A 59 10.95 -7.36 2.07
C ASN A 59 9.45 -7.27 1.76
N PHE A 60 8.94 -8.26 1.02
CA PHE A 60 7.55 -8.32 0.56
C PHE A 60 6.51 -8.25 1.69
N ASN A 61 6.74 -9.00 2.77
CA ASN A 61 5.82 -9.05 3.89
C ASN A 61 5.77 -7.72 4.64
N LEU A 62 6.92 -7.04 4.80
CA LEU A 62 6.97 -5.76 5.50
C LEU A 62 6.37 -4.62 4.68
N GLN A 63 6.57 -4.62 3.36
CA GLN A 63 5.92 -3.65 2.48
C GLN A 63 4.39 -3.81 2.52
N ASN A 64 3.89 -5.04 2.37
CA ASN A 64 2.45 -5.33 2.50
C ASN A 64 1.89 -4.83 3.82
N LEU A 65 2.59 -5.15 4.92
CA LEU A 65 2.14 -4.73 6.24
C LEU A 65 2.10 -3.21 6.40
N LEU A 66 3.12 -2.50 5.90
CA LEU A 66 3.17 -1.04 5.96
C LEU A 66 1.98 -0.42 5.23
N VAL A 67 1.72 -0.83 3.98
CA VAL A 67 0.63 -0.26 3.18
C VAL A 67 -0.73 -0.61 3.78
N LEU A 68 -0.97 -1.87 4.14
CA LEU A 68 -2.25 -2.31 4.73
C LEU A 68 -2.55 -1.63 6.07
N THR A 69 -1.51 -1.40 6.89
CA THR A 69 -1.68 -0.69 8.17
C THR A 69 -2.00 0.77 7.92
N ALA A 70 -1.34 1.40 6.95
CA ALA A 70 -1.58 2.79 6.57
C ALA A 70 -2.99 3.01 6.03
N ILE A 71 -3.50 2.13 5.16
CA ILE A 71 -4.88 2.21 4.66
C ILE A 71 -5.89 2.26 5.82
N LYS A 72 -5.66 1.49 6.89
CA LYS A 72 -6.58 1.41 8.03
C LYS A 72 -6.43 2.56 9.03
N ALA A 73 -5.22 3.08 9.21
CA ALA A 73 -4.90 3.98 10.32
C ALA A 73 -4.54 5.42 9.90
N ASP A 74 -3.91 5.59 8.73
CA ASP A 74 -3.53 6.90 8.20
C ASP A 74 -3.48 6.88 6.65
N PRO A 75 -4.66 6.99 5.99
CA PRO A 75 -4.75 6.95 4.53
C PRO A 75 -3.92 8.01 3.80
N SER A 76 -3.63 9.15 4.46
CA SER A 76 -2.91 10.28 3.87
C SER A 76 -1.49 9.93 3.38
N ARG A 77 -0.91 8.83 3.91
CA ARG A 77 0.44 8.37 3.56
C ARG A 77 0.46 7.29 2.48
N VAL A 78 -0.68 6.67 2.18
CA VAL A 78 -0.76 5.47 1.33
C VAL A 78 -0.22 5.75 -0.07
N MET A 79 -0.53 6.91 -0.65
CA MET A 79 -0.03 7.30 -1.96
C MET A 79 1.50 7.44 -2.00
N ASP A 80 2.14 7.99 -0.96
CA ASP A 80 3.61 8.06 -0.89
C ASP A 80 4.23 6.66 -0.89
N TYR A 81 3.63 5.74 -0.13
CA TYR A 81 4.09 4.36 -0.08
C TYR A 81 3.93 3.64 -1.42
N ILE A 82 2.78 3.78 -2.09
CA ILE A 82 2.57 3.18 -3.42
C ILE A 82 3.62 3.65 -4.42
N ASN A 83 3.97 4.93 -4.39
CA ASN A 83 4.98 5.49 -5.29
C ASN A 83 6.39 4.95 -5.02
N ARG A 84 6.73 4.69 -3.76
CA ARG A 84 8.09 4.34 -3.33
C ARG A 84 8.35 2.83 -3.22
N LEU A 85 7.30 2.04 -3.01
CA LEU A 85 7.38 0.60 -2.77
C LEU A 85 7.06 -0.16 -4.06
N ASP A 86 7.86 -1.18 -4.39
CA ASP A 86 7.71 -1.96 -5.63
C ASP A 86 7.44 -3.46 -5.39
N ASN A 87 7.58 -3.94 -4.15
CA ASN A 87 7.54 -5.36 -3.81
C ASN A 87 6.41 -5.66 -2.82
N PHE A 88 5.19 -5.25 -3.14
CA PHE A 88 3.99 -5.57 -2.37
C PHE A 88 2.95 -6.26 -3.28
N ASP A 89 1.91 -6.83 -2.68
CA ASP A 89 0.84 -7.51 -3.41
C ASP A 89 -0.16 -6.47 -3.94
N GLY A 90 0.02 -6.04 -5.19
CA GLY A 90 -0.85 -5.07 -5.85
C GLY A 90 -2.33 -5.43 -5.77
N PRO A 91 -2.76 -6.62 -6.25
CA PRO A 91 -4.15 -7.08 -6.12
C PRO A 91 -4.67 -7.06 -4.69
N ALA A 92 -3.98 -7.70 -3.73
CA ALA A 92 -4.50 -7.84 -2.37
C ALA A 92 -4.58 -6.49 -1.63
N VAL A 93 -3.57 -5.62 -1.79
CA VAL A 93 -3.59 -4.26 -1.23
C VAL A 93 -4.67 -3.42 -1.90
N GLY A 94 -4.83 -3.60 -3.21
CA GLY A 94 -5.87 -2.99 -4.02
C GLY A 94 -7.28 -3.24 -3.51
N GLU A 95 -7.64 -4.49 -3.23
CA GLU A 95 -8.95 -4.85 -2.65
C GLU A 95 -9.22 -4.11 -1.33
N VAL A 96 -8.22 -4.00 -0.46
CA VAL A 96 -8.36 -3.27 0.81
C VAL A 96 -8.46 -1.76 0.58
N ALA A 97 -7.78 -1.22 -0.43
CA ALA A 97 -7.86 0.20 -0.78
C ALA A 97 -9.25 0.59 -1.31
N VAL A 98 -9.87 -0.24 -2.16
CA VAL A 98 -11.23 0.03 -2.66
C VAL A 98 -12.28 -0.10 -1.55
N GLU A 99 -12.15 -1.07 -0.64
CA GLU A 99 -13.01 -1.20 0.55
C GLU A 99 -12.92 0.05 1.45
N ALA A 100 -11.73 0.66 1.55
CA ALA A 100 -11.49 1.90 2.27
C ALA A 100 -11.84 3.17 1.47
N GLN A 101 -12.42 3.04 0.27
CA GLN A 101 -12.77 4.14 -0.64
C GLN A 101 -11.58 4.99 -1.11
N LEU A 102 -10.37 4.41 -1.13
CA LEU A 102 -9.13 5.03 -1.61
C LEU A 102 -8.94 4.77 -3.10
N TYR A 103 -9.78 5.40 -3.93
CA TYR A 103 -9.86 5.10 -5.36
C TYR A 103 -8.66 5.60 -6.18
N GLU A 104 -8.03 6.70 -5.78
CA GLU A 104 -6.83 7.21 -6.45
C GLU A 104 -5.64 6.30 -6.15
N GLU A 105 -5.51 5.84 -4.91
CA GLU A 105 -4.52 4.86 -4.47
C GLU A 105 -4.73 3.52 -5.18
N TYR A 106 -5.97 3.04 -5.27
CA TYR A 106 -6.32 1.87 -6.06
C TYR A 106 -5.87 2.04 -7.52
N PHE A 107 -6.23 3.16 -8.16
CA PHE A 107 -5.84 3.43 -9.55
C PHE A 107 -4.31 3.38 -9.71
N ALA A 108 -3.57 4.04 -8.80
CA ALA A 108 -2.11 4.06 -8.81
C ALA A 108 -1.51 2.65 -8.64
N ILE A 109 -2.04 1.85 -7.72
CA ILE A 109 -1.63 0.44 -7.53
C ILE A 109 -1.86 -0.35 -8.82
N PHE A 110 -3.09 -0.40 -9.33
CA PHE A 110 -3.40 -1.25 -10.48
C PHE A 110 -2.67 -0.80 -11.75
N LYS A 111 -2.46 0.50 -11.93
CA LYS A 111 -1.58 1.03 -12.97
C LYS A 111 -0.14 0.52 -12.80
N LYS A 112 0.40 0.58 -11.58
CA LYS A 112 1.77 0.15 -11.27
C LYS A 112 1.99 -1.35 -11.51
N PHE A 113 0.98 -2.18 -11.27
CA PHE A 113 1.04 -3.63 -11.48
C PHE A 113 0.54 -4.08 -12.87
N ASN A 114 0.35 -3.15 -13.82
CA ASN A 114 -0.12 -3.41 -15.19
C ASN A 114 -1.48 -4.12 -15.27
N LEU A 115 -2.35 -3.89 -14.28
CA LEU A 115 -3.73 -4.40 -14.25
C LEU A 115 -4.67 -3.33 -14.82
N ASN A 116 -4.48 -3.04 -16.09
CA ASN A 116 -5.00 -1.83 -16.74
C ASN A 116 -6.53 -1.81 -16.86
N VAL A 117 -7.17 -2.97 -17.02
CA VAL A 117 -8.64 -3.07 -17.10
C VAL A 117 -9.28 -2.69 -15.76
N GLN A 118 -8.75 -3.20 -14.65
CA GLN A 118 -9.23 -2.84 -13.32
C GLN A 118 -8.94 -1.36 -13.01
N ALA A 119 -7.75 -0.87 -13.38
CA ALA A 119 -7.40 0.53 -13.23
C ALA A 119 -8.37 1.46 -13.99
N VAL A 120 -8.73 1.16 -15.24
CA VAL A 120 -9.67 2.01 -15.98
C VAL A 120 -11.09 1.93 -15.41
N ASN A 121 -11.51 0.76 -14.92
CA ASN A 121 -12.84 0.59 -14.35
C ASN A 121 -13.06 1.48 -13.12
N ILE A 122 -12.04 1.65 -12.24
CA ILE A 122 -12.20 2.54 -11.08
C ILE A 122 -12.38 4.00 -11.50
N LEU A 123 -11.73 4.43 -12.59
CA LEU A 123 -11.90 5.78 -13.14
C LEU A 123 -13.33 6.00 -13.66
N LEU A 124 -13.93 4.96 -14.25
CA LEU A 124 -15.24 5.02 -14.91
C LEU A 124 -16.39 4.89 -13.90
N ASP A 125 -16.34 3.88 -13.01
CA ASP A 125 -17.46 3.51 -12.14
C ASP A 125 -17.45 4.26 -10.79
N ASN A 126 -16.27 4.62 -10.25
CA ASN A 126 -16.14 5.20 -8.90
C ASN A 126 -15.74 6.67 -8.91
N LEU A 127 -14.81 7.07 -9.79
CA LEU A 127 -14.36 8.45 -9.91
C LEU A 127 -15.14 9.25 -10.97
N TRP A 128 -15.84 8.57 -11.88
CA TRP A 128 -16.66 9.18 -12.94
C TRP A 128 -15.87 10.15 -13.83
N THR A 129 -14.58 9.89 -14.04
CA THR A 129 -13.68 10.73 -14.84
C THR A 129 -13.39 10.09 -16.20
N ILE A 130 -14.34 10.24 -17.14
CA ILE A 130 -14.22 9.65 -18.48
C ILE A 130 -13.00 10.19 -19.23
N ASP A 131 -12.72 11.50 -19.14
CA ASP A 131 -11.58 12.11 -19.83
C ASP A 131 -10.25 11.47 -19.39
N ARG A 132 -10.06 11.26 -18.08
CA ARG A 132 -8.88 10.55 -17.54
C ARG A 132 -8.83 9.09 -17.99
N ALA A 133 -9.99 8.42 -18.08
CA ALA A 133 -10.05 7.04 -18.55
C ALA A 133 -9.68 6.92 -20.04
N VAL A 134 -10.10 7.89 -20.86
CA VAL A 134 -9.71 8.00 -22.27
C VAL A 134 -8.21 8.27 -22.40
N GLU A 135 -7.66 9.23 -21.65
CA GLU A 135 -6.22 9.50 -21.62
C GLU A 135 -5.42 8.28 -21.21
N PHE A 136 -5.87 7.55 -20.19
CA PHE A 136 -5.23 6.32 -19.75
C PHE A 136 -5.30 5.21 -20.83
N ALA A 137 -6.43 5.06 -21.52
CA ALA A 137 -6.57 4.11 -22.62
C ALA A 137 -5.64 4.44 -23.81
N PHE A 138 -5.44 5.72 -24.11
CA PHE A 138 -4.44 6.16 -25.08
C PHE A 138 -3.00 5.85 -24.64
N GLN A 139 -2.68 5.95 -23.35
CA GLN A 139 -1.34 5.65 -22.84
C GLN A 139 -1.01 4.15 -22.85
N VAL A 140 -2.01 3.31 -22.55
CA VAL A 140 -1.82 1.86 -22.42
C VAL A 140 -1.94 1.13 -23.77
N GLU A 141 -2.69 1.70 -24.71
CA GLU A 141 -2.89 1.15 -26.07
C GLU A 141 -3.41 -0.30 -26.08
N GLU A 142 -4.25 -0.68 -25.10
CA GLU A 142 -4.87 -2.00 -25.01
C GLU A 142 -6.35 -1.97 -25.43
N ASP A 143 -6.74 -2.85 -26.35
CA ASP A 143 -8.13 -3.00 -26.82
C ASP A 143 -9.12 -3.31 -25.67
N ALA A 144 -8.67 -4.06 -24.66
CA ALA A 144 -9.47 -4.42 -23.50
C ALA A 144 -9.84 -3.19 -22.66
N VAL A 145 -8.92 -2.23 -22.54
CA VAL A 145 -9.13 -0.96 -21.82
C VAL A 145 -10.09 -0.06 -22.60
N TRP A 146 -9.86 0.09 -23.91
CA TRP A 146 -10.76 0.82 -24.82
C TRP A 146 -12.19 0.28 -24.81
N SER A 147 -12.33 -1.05 -24.75
CA SER A 147 -13.63 -1.71 -24.65
C SER A 147 -14.41 -1.30 -23.39
N GLN A 148 -13.74 -1.02 -22.27
CA GLN A 148 -14.40 -0.55 -21.05
C GLN A 148 -14.82 0.92 -21.18
N VAL A 149 -13.92 1.77 -21.70
CA VAL A 149 -14.21 3.19 -21.91
C VAL A 149 -15.40 3.39 -22.84
N ALA A 150 -15.43 2.67 -23.97
CA ALA A 150 -16.54 2.74 -24.92
C ALA A 150 -17.87 2.28 -24.29
N LYS A 151 -17.86 1.22 -23.49
CA LYS A 151 -19.06 0.77 -22.76
C LYS A 151 -19.57 1.81 -21.79
N ALA A 152 -18.68 2.49 -21.07
CA ALA A 152 -19.07 3.52 -20.10
C ALA A 152 -19.66 4.76 -20.76
N GLN A 153 -19.21 5.14 -21.96
CA GLN A 153 -19.77 6.27 -22.73
C GLN A 153 -21.18 6.03 -23.29
N LEU A 154 -21.60 4.76 -23.38
CA LEU A 154 -22.92 4.36 -23.89
C LEU A 154 -23.97 4.16 -22.78
N ARG A 155 -23.57 4.32 -21.51
CA ARG A 155 -24.49 4.27 -20.36
C ARG A 155 -25.16 5.62 -20.15
#